data_AF-A0A7W1CPS5-F1
#
_entry.id   AF-A0A7W1CPS5-F1
#
_cell.length_a   1.000
_cell.length_b   1.000
_cell.length_c   1.000
_cell.angle_alpha   90.00
_cell.angle_beta   90.00
_cell.angle_gamma   90.00
#
_symmetry.space_group_name_H-M   'P 1'
#
loop_
_entity.id
_entity.type
_entity.pdbx_description
1 polymer ?
#
loop_
_entity_poly.entity_id
_entity_poly.type
_entity_poly.pdbx_seq_one_letter_code
_entity_poly.pdbx_strand_id
1 'polypeptide(L)'
;MYYLVQRGCNGRGFRGGCPLGSLVTEVVDRDDRLRTIAAEAFSAWEDRLATGLAALMEQGELRHHADPGRLAEETMATVQGGYLLSTTKHKARPMRQALDAAFERLTSFAW
;
A
#
# COMPACT_ATOMS: atom_id res chain seq x y z
N MET A 1 -6.15 -10.99 10.02
CA MET A 1 -5.50 -9.75 9.54
C MET A 1 -5.19 -8.75 10.65
N TYR A 2 -6.18 -8.34 11.45
CA TYR A 2 -6.05 -7.22 12.41
C TYR A 2 -5.00 -7.40 13.53
N TYR A 3 -4.73 -8.63 13.98
CA TYR A 3 -3.70 -8.93 14.98
C TYR A 3 -2.29 -8.57 14.51
N LEU A 4 -1.98 -8.81 13.23
CA LEU A 4 -0.68 -8.48 12.64
C LEU A 4 -0.48 -6.97 12.51
N VAL A 5 -1.53 -6.24 12.11
CA VAL A 5 -1.51 -4.77 12.05
C VAL A 5 -1.24 -4.20 13.44
N GLN A 6 -1.90 -4.72 14.46
CA GLN A 6 -1.75 -4.24 15.83
C GLN A 6 -0.36 -4.57 16.41
N ARG A 7 0.17 -5.77 16.16
CA ARG A 7 1.55 -6.12 16.52
C ARG A 7 2.58 -5.24 15.81
N GLY A 8 2.44 -5.02 14.51
CA GLY A 8 3.36 -4.18 13.74
C GLY A 8 3.35 -2.73 14.21
N CYS A 9 2.16 -2.17 14.49
CA CYS A 9 2.01 -0.82 15.01
C CYS A 9 2.57 -0.68 16.44
N ASN A 10 2.27 -1.64 17.33
CA ASN A 10 2.72 -1.59 18.72
C ASN A 10 4.21 -1.90 18.87
N GLY A 11 4.77 -2.81 18.07
CA GLY A 11 6.17 -3.22 18.14
C GLY A 11 7.16 -2.10 17.81
N ARG A 12 6.73 -1.07 17.06
CA ARG A 12 7.48 0.16 16.83
C ARG A 12 6.97 1.36 17.64
N GLY A 13 5.99 1.16 18.52
CA GLY A 13 5.33 2.25 19.26
C GLY A 13 4.77 3.33 18.34
N PHE A 14 4.24 2.96 17.17
CA PHE A 14 3.80 3.86 16.09
C PHE A 14 4.89 4.75 15.48
N ARG A 15 6.17 4.56 15.83
CA ARG A 15 7.29 5.32 15.30
C ARG A 15 7.73 4.80 13.93
N GLY A 16 8.07 5.71 13.03
CA GLY A 16 8.78 5.41 11.77
C GLY A 16 7.92 5.15 10.52
N GLY A 17 6.59 5.29 10.58
CA GLY A 17 5.72 5.22 9.40
C GLY A 17 5.98 4.01 8.49
N CYS A 18 5.80 4.21 7.18
CA CYS A 18 6.48 3.40 6.17
C CYS A 18 7.94 3.91 6.09
N PRO A 19 8.96 3.07 6.29
CA PRO A 19 10.36 3.51 6.22
C PRO A 19 10.71 4.15 4.87
N LEU A 20 10.19 3.57 3.77
CA LEU A 20 10.37 4.11 2.43
C LEU A 20 9.61 5.43 2.25
N GLY A 21 8.32 5.48 2.63
CA GLY A 21 7.52 6.70 2.52
C GLY A 21 8.08 7.89 3.34
N SER A 22 8.66 7.62 4.51
CA SER A 22 9.29 8.65 5.35
C SER A 22 10.62 9.13 4.77
N LEU A 23 11.37 8.24 4.11
CA LEU A 23 12.58 8.62 3.38
C LEU A 23 12.22 9.51 2.19
N VAL A 24 11.20 9.14 1.41
CA VAL A 24 10.73 9.89 0.23
C VAL A 24 10.44 11.34 0.57
N THR A 25 9.70 11.60 1.65
CA THR A 25 9.36 12.97 2.09
C THR A 25 10.57 13.82 2.44
N GLU A 26 11.70 13.22 2.83
CA GLU A 26 12.92 13.95 3.19
C GLU A 26 13.87 14.16 1.99
N VAL A 27 13.81 13.29 0.98
CA VAL A 27 14.77 13.27 -0.16
C VAL A 27 14.20 13.82 -1.46
N VAL A 28 12.87 13.80 -1.66
CA VAL A 28 12.22 14.19 -2.91
C VAL A 28 12.59 15.59 -3.38
N ASP A 29 12.64 16.56 -2.47
CA ASP A 29 12.90 17.97 -2.81
C ASP A 29 14.41 18.30 -2.90
N ARG A 30 15.28 17.33 -2.58
CA ARG A 30 16.72 17.57 -2.35
C ARG A 30 17.63 16.80 -3.27
N ASP A 31 17.18 15.66 -3.82
CA ASP A 31 18.01 14.79 -4.67
C ASP A 31 17.14 13.97 -5.66
N ASP A 32 17.24 14.33 -6.95
CA ASP A 32 16.50 13.65 -8.03
C ASP A 32 16.86 12.17 -8.21
N ARG A 33 18.10 11.79 -7.89
CA ARG A 33 18.53 10.40 -7.97
C ARG A 33 17.88 9.59 -6.84
N LEU A 34 17.87 10.12 -5.62
CA LEU A 34 17.19 9.45 -4.50
C LEU A 34 15.68 9.39 -4.71
N ARG A 35 15.06 10.46 -5.26
CA ARG A 35 13.66 10.44 -5.69
C ARG A 35 13.38 9.30 -6.67
N THR A 36 14.24 9.13 -7.67
CA THR A 36 14.09 8.09 -8.70
C THR A 36 14.21 6.69 -8.10
N ILE A 37 15.23 6.43 -7.25
CA ILE A 37 15.39 5.15 -6.56
C ILE A 37 14.17 4.82 -5.69
N ALA A 38 13.60 5.82 -5.01
CA ALA A 38 12.42 5.64 -4.20
C ALA A 38 11.17 5.33 -5.03
N ALA A 39 11.01 5.99 -6.18
CA ALA A 39 9.94 5.69 -7.13
C ALA A 39 10.06 4.24 -7.66
N GLU A 40 11.25 3.83 -8.09
CA GLU A 40 11.53 2.46 -8.55
C GLU A 40 11.20 1.41 -7.47
N ALA A 41 11.48 1.72 -6.19
CA ALA A 41 11.16 0.83 -5.10
C ALA A 41 9.64 0.64 -4.90
N PHE A 42 8.84 1.70 -5.06
CA PHE A 42 7.37 1.59 -5.04
C PHE A 42 6.85 0.85 -6.27
N SER A 43 7.34 1.19 -7.46
CA SER A 43 6.96 0.50 -8.70
C SER A 43 7.24 -1.01 -8.61
N ALA A 44 8.36 -1.42 -8.02
CA ALA A 44 8.67 -2.84 -7.82
C ALA A 44 7.70 -3.57 -6.87
N TRP A 45 6.97 -2.86 -6.01
CA TRP A 45 5.89 -3.44 -5.20
C TRP A 45 4.56 -3.44 -5.95
N GLU A 46 4.26 -2.34 -6.67
CA GLU A 46 3.07 -2.22 -7.51
C GLU A 46 3.07 -3.28 -8.62
N ASP A 47 4.19 -3.52 -9.29
CA ASP A 47 4.35 -4.55 -10.33
C ASP A 47 4.04 -5.95 -9.80
N ARG A 48 4.49 -6.26 -8.57
CA ARG A 48 4.21 -7.56 -7.93
C ARG A 48 2.74 -7.71 -7.60
N LEU A 49 2.09 -6.64 -7.11
CA LEU A 49 0.65 -6.63 -6.85
C LEU A 49 -0.13 -6.78 -8.16
N ALA A 50 0.22 -6.02 -9.19
CA ALA A 50 -0.40 -6.07 -10.51
C ALA A 50 -0.27 -7.47 -11.14
N THR A 51 0.90 -8.10 -11.02
CA THR A 51 1.12 -9.49 -11.47
C THR A 51 0.17 -10.48 -10.77
N GLY A 52 0.00 -10.36 -9.45
CA GLY A 52 -0.92 -11.20 -8.71
C GLY A 52 -2.39 -10.97 -9.10
N LEU A 53 -2.78 -9.72 -9.29
CA LEU A 53 -4.14 -9.35 -9.74
C LEU A 53 -4.42 -9.82 -11.17
N ALA A 54 -3.44 -9.75 -12.07
CA ALA A 54 -3.54 -10.28 -13.42
C ALA A 54 -3.76 -11.81 -13.41
N ALA A 55 -3.02 -12.54 -12.57
CA ALA A 55 -3.21 -13.98 -12.42
C ALA A 55 -4.62 -14.34 -11.89
N LEU A 56 -5.16 -13.57 -10.94
CA LEU A 56 -6.54 -13.75 -10.47
C LEU A 56 -7.56 -13.46 -11.58
N MET A 57 -7.31 -12.45 -12.42
CA MET A 57 -8.16 -12.16 -13.57
C MET A 57 -8.13 -13.28 -14.62
N GLU A 58 -6.95 -13.84 -14.92
CA GLU A 58 -6.78 -14.98 -15.82
C GLU A 58 -7.50 -16.24 -15.32
N GLN A 59 -7.55 -16.43 -14.01
CA GLN A 59 -8.30 -17.52 -13.35
C GLN A 59 -9.81 -17.27 -13.31
N GLY A 60 -10.27 -16.10 -13.75
CA GLY A 60 -11.68 -15.73 -13.69
C GLY A 60 -12.17 -15.40 -12.28
N GLU A 61 -11.27 -15.02 -11.35
CA GLU A 61 -11.62 -14.58 -9.99
C GLU A 61 -11.87 -13.06 -9.93
N LEU A 62 -11.38 -12.32 -10.92
CA LEU A 62 -11.66 -10.89 -11.12
C LEU A 62 -12.36 -10.67 -12.46
N ARG A 63 -13.21 -9.65 -12.54
CA ARG A 63 -13.86 -9.21 -13.78
C ARG A 63 -12.81 -8.77 -14.82
N HIS A 64 -13.06 -9.11 -16.08
CA HIS A 64 -12.17 -8.80 -17.22
C HIS A 64 -11.92 -7.29 -17.47
N HIS A 65 -12.77 -6.41 -16.94
CA HIS A 65 -12.59 -4.96 -17.03
C HIS A 65 -11.80 -4.39 -15.84
N ALA A 66 -11.34 -5.22 -14.91
CA ALA A 66 -10.43 -4.78 -13.86
C ALA A 66 -9.10 -4.40 -14.50
N ASP A 67 -8.51 -3.29 -14.06
CA ASP A 67 -7.17 -2.87 -14.47
C ASP A 67 -6.19 -3.22 -13.34
N PRO A 68 -5.37 -4.28 -13.50
CA PRO A 68 -4.44 -4.72 -12.45
C PRO A 68 -3.42 -3.66 -12.04
N GLY A 69 -2.92 -2.86 -13.00
CA GLY A 69 -1.93 -1.82 -12.74
C GLY A 69 -2.54 -0.70 -11.91
N ARG A 70 -3.70 -0.20 -12.33
CA ARG A 70 -4.46 0.82 -11.59
C ARG A 70 -4.84 0.36 -10.19
N LEU A 71 -5.27 -0.89 -10.03
CA LEU A 71 -5.65 -1.44 -8.72
C LEU A 71 -4.45 -1.64 -7.79
N ALA A 72 -3.28 -1.97 -8.33
CA ALA A 72 -2.04 -2.06 -7.56
C ALA A 72 -1.62 -0.68 -7.02
N GLU A 73 -1.63 0.35 -7.86
CA GLU A 73 -1.32 1.73 -7.47
C GLU A 73 -2.32 2.26 -6.42
N GLU A 74 -3.64 2.08 -6.64
CA GLU A 74 -4.67 2.46 -5.67
C GLU A 74 -4.48 1.77 -4.31
N THR A 75 -4.12 0.48 -4.34
CA THR A 75 -3.84 -0.30 -3.13
C THR A 75 -2.62 0.26 -2.41
N MET A 76 -1.52 0.51 -3.13
CA MET A 76 -0.30 1.06 -2.55
C MET A 76 -0.54 2.44 -1.93
N ALA A 77 -1.21 3.34 -2.65
CA ALA A 77 -1.56 4.67 -2.17
C ALA A 77 -2.42 4.62 -0.90
N THR A 78 -3.42 3.73 -0.86
CA THR A 78 -4.29 3.54 0.31
C THR A 78 -3.49 3.08 1.53
N VAL A 79 -2.58 2.11 1.35
CA VAL A 79 -1.71 1.61 2.43
C VAL A 79 -0.75 2.69 2.93
N GLN A 80 -0.17 3.51 2.05
CA GLN A 80 0.69 4.62 2.47
C GLN A 80 -0.06 5.66 3.29
N GLY A 81 -1.30 6.00 2.91
CA GLY A 81 -2.18 6.85 3.71
C GLY A 81 -2.50 6.26 5.09
N GLY A 82 -2.67 4.93 5.16
CA GLY A 82 -2.82 4.19 6.41
C GLY A 82 -1.58 4.31 7.32
N TYR A 83 -0.37 4.21 6.77
CA TYR A 83 0.87 4.38 7.51
C TYR A 83 0.99 5.79 8.07
N LEU A 84 0.77 6.80 7.22
CA LEU A 84 0.79 8.20 7.61
C LEU A 84 -0.16 8.46 8.79
N LEU A 85 -1.45 8.14 8.63
CA LEU A 85 -2.46 8.46 9.65
C LEU A 85 -2.30 7.65 10.94
N SER A 86 -1.86 6.38 10.86
CA SER A 86 -1.66 5.55 12.05
C SER A 86 -0.47 6.02 12.89
N THR A 87 0.62 6.44 12.23
CA THR A 87 1.77 7.08 12.89
C THR A 87 1.39 8.45 13.43
N THR A 88 0.76 9.35 12.67
CA THR A 88 0.39 10.68 13.17
C THR A 88 -0.56 10.62 14.37
N LYS A 89 -1.51 9.67 14.38
CA LYS A 89 -2.54 9.58 15.43
C LYS A 89 -2.16 8.64 16.58
N HIS A 90 -1.01 7.97 16.52
CA HIS A 90 -0.62 6.88 17.44
C HIS A 90 -1.75 5.85 17.66
N LYS A 91 -2.42 5.46 16.57
CA LYS A 91 -3.56 4.53 16.61
C LYS A 91 -3.45 3.55 15.47
N ALA A 92 -3.72 2.26 15.73
CA ALA A 92 -3.70 1.23 14.69
C ALA A 92 -4.93 1.29 13.76
N ARG A 93 -6.01 1.97 14.20
CA ARG A 93 -7.29 2.02 13.49
C ARG A 93 -7.18 2.53 12.04
N PRO A 94 -6.47 3.62 11.71
CA PRO A 94 -6.37 4.10 10.34
C PRO A 94 -5.75 3.09 9.38
N MET A 95 -4.70 2.36 9.81
CA MET A 95 -4.09 1.31 8.98
C MET A 95 -5.06 0.15 8.75
N ARG A 96 -5.84 -0.24 9.78
CA ARG A 96 -6.89 -1.25 9.60
C ARG A 96 -7.90 -0.83 8.54
N GLN A 97 -8.44 0.39 8.68
CA GLN A 97 -9.42 0.92 7.73
C GLN A 97 -8.84 1.06 6.30
N ALA A 98 -7.56 1.39 6.16
CA ALA A 98 -6.90 1.44 4.86
C ALA A 98 -6.84 0.05 4.20
N LEU A 99 -6.47 -0.99 4.95
CA LEU A 99 -6.45 -2.36 4.45
C LEU A 99 -7.86 -2.86 4.10
N ASP A 100 -8.85 -2.54 4.93
CA ASP A 100 -10.25 -2.90 4.68
C ASP A 100 -10.75 -2.23 3.39
N ALA A 101 -10.48 -0.93 3.21
CA ALA A 101 -10.86 -0.19 2.01
C ALA A 101 -10.16 -0.71 0.74
N ALA A 102 -8.86 -1.03 0.83
CA ALA A 102 -8.14 -1.65 -0.30
C ALA A 102 -8.73 -3.02 -0.66
N PHE A 103 -9.07 -3.84 0.34
CA PHE A 103 -9.68 -5.14 0.12
C PHE A 103 -11.09 -5.03 -0.47
N GLU A 104 -11.93 -4.13 0.06
CA GLU A 104 -13.26 -3.83 -0.49
C GLU A 104 -13.17 -3.35 -1.94
N ARG A 105 -12.17 -2.50 -2.24
CA ARG A 105 -11.92 -2.02 -3.61
C ARG A 105 -11.59 -3.18 -4.56
N LEU A 106 -10.67 -4.07 -4.18
CA LEU A 106 -10.31 -5.23 -4.99
C LEU A 106 -11.49 -6.19 -5.17
N THR A 107 -12.20 -6.51 -4.09
CA THR A 107 -13.35 -7.43 -4.13
C THR A 107 -14.57 -6.84 -4.80
N SER A 108 -14.66 -5.50 -4.97
CA SER A 108 -15.68 -4.89 -5.83
C SER A 108 -15.60 -5.36 -7.30
N PHE A 109 -14.47 -5.95 -7.72
CA PHE A 109 -14.28 -6.59 -9.03
C PHE A 109 -14.34 -8.12 -8.98
N ALA A 110 -14.56 -8.74 -7.83
CA ALA A 110 -14.76 -10.18 -7.73
C ALA A 110 -16.17 -10.59 -8.20
N TRP A 111 -16.37 -11.87 -8.47
CA TRP A 111 -17.64 -12.45 -8.92
C TRP A 111 -18.63 -12.70 -7.78
#